data_AF-A0A8H4X9X4-F1
#
_entry.id   AF-A0A8H4X9X4-F1
#
_cell.length_a   1.000
_cell.length_b   1.000
_cell.length_c   1.000
_cell.angle_alpha   90.00
_cell.angle_beta   90.00
_cell.angle_gamma   90.00
#
_symmetry.space_group_name_H-M   'P 1'
#
loop_
_entity.id
_entity.type
_entity.pdbx_description
1 polymer ?
#
loop_
_entity_poly.entity_id
_entity_poly.type
_entity_poly.pdbx_seq_one_letter_code
_entity_poly.pdbx_strand_id
1 'polypeptide(L)'
;MPSNEPQFRFKANLQSGSGNAYVDLNRGGGQDPAVIAFNNNTESSNSNQIWEFYSVPGFETRVVVKNSGKQFVLSAGNDGQNAQCSASPNVWDAAAQWYLEGAEVGDVKNGAVVRLRNVKYANSYLDLAGGNTKNETAFLVFPGHGGPNQSFKITRR
;
A
#
# COMPACT_ATOMS: atom_id res chain seq x y z
N MET A 1 -18.51 20.18 -12.92
CA MET A 1 -17.04 20.13 -12.76
C MET A 1 -16.69 18.72 -12.30
N PRO A 2 -15.77 17.99 -12.96
CA PRO A 2 -15.27 16.74 -12.39
C PRO A 2 -14.73 17.01 -10.97
N SER A 3 -14.95 16.09 -10.02
CA SER A 3 -14.50 16.30 -8.65
C SER A 3 -12.97 16.31 -8.59
N ASN A 4 -12.42 17.21 -7.78
CA ASN A 4 -11.00 17.22 -7.41
C ASN A 4 -10.74 16.22 -6.27
N GLU A 5 -11.36 15.04 -6.29
CA GLU A 5 -11.19 14.04 -5.24
C GLU A 5 -10.66 12.73 -5.84
N PRO A 6 -9.78 12.01 -5.12
CA PRO A 6 -9.38 10.66 -5.51
C PRO A 6 -10.59 9.76 -5.77
N GLN A 7 -10.60 9.09 -6.92
CA GLN A 7 -11.72 8.25 -7.35
C GLN A 7 -11.43 6.78 -7.08
N PHE A 8 -12.34 6.09 -6.40
CA PHE A 8 -12.21 4.65 -6.15
C PHE A 8 -12.06 3.86 -7.45
N ARG A 9 -11.17 2.85 -7.46
CA ARG A 9 -10.93 1.98 -8.62
C ARG A 9 -11.14 0.52 -8.29
N PHE A 10 -10.50 0.03 -7.25
CA PHE A 10 -10.61 -1.37 -6.83
C PHE A 10 -10.19 -1.54 -5.38
N LYS A 11 -10.51 -2.71 -4.83
CA LYS A 11 -10.01 -3.17 -3.54
C LYS A 11 -9.30 -4.51 -3.70
N ALA A 12 -8.28 -4.74 -2.89
CA ALA A 12 -7.44 -5.93 -2.99
C ALA A 12 -6.68 -6.21 -1.69
N ASN A 13 -6.16 -7.43 -1.57
CA ASN A 13 -4.99 -7.66 -0.74
C ASN A 13 -3.71 -7.47 -1.55
N LEU A 14 -2.65 -7.14 -0.83
CA LEU A 14 -1.29 -7.05 -1.36
C LEU A 14 -0.44 -8.13 -0.68
N GLN A 15 -0.12 -9.20 -1.40
CA GLN A 15 0.81 -10.22 -0.94
C GLN A 15 2.23 -9.85 -1.34
N SER A 16 3.16 -9.78 -0.39
CA SER A 16 4.59 -9.55 -0.67
C SER A 16 5.15 -10.64 -1.60
N GLY A 17 5.95 -10.24 -2.58
CA GLY A 17 6.69 -11.16 -3.44
C GLY A 17 7.69 -12.03 -2.67
N SER A 18 7.99 -11.71 -1.41
CA SER A 18 8.89 -12.49 -0.54
C SER A 18 8.25 -13.76 0.03
N GLY A 19 6.93 -13.93 -0.05
CA GLY A 19 6.25 -15.15 0.40
C GLY A 19 4.84 -14.93 0.94
N ASN A 20 4.43 -15.76 1.90
CA ASN A 20 3.10 -15.69 2.51
C ASN A 20 3.01 -14.60 3.58
N ALA A 21 3.14 -13.33 3.16
CA ALA A 21 3.03 -12.16 4.01
C ALA A 21 2.21 -11.08 3.30
N TYR A 22 1.19 -10.54 3.98
CA TYR A 22 0.29 -9.55 3.41
C TYR A 22 0.44 -8.21 4.11
N VAL A 23 0.23 -7.13 3.36
CA VAL A 23 0.18 -5.77 3.91
C VAL A 23 -1.05 -5.67 4.82
N ASP A 24 -0.83 -5.47 6.11
CA ASP A 24 -1.86 -5.46 7.16
C ASP A 24 -1.78 -4.14 7.96
N LEU A 25 -2.93 -3.52 8.19
CA LEU A 25 -3.06 -2.38 9.12
C LEU A 25 -2.97 -2.87 10.57
N ASN A 26 -1.84 -2.59 11.22
CA ASN A 26 -1.51 -3.11 12.55
C ASN A 26 -2.62 -2.83 13.58
N ARG A 27 -3.26 -3.90 14.08
CA ARG A 27 -4.37 -3.88 15.07
C ARG A 27 -5.50 -2.89 14.74
N GLY A 28 -5.75 -2.61 13.45
CA GLY A 28 -6.77 -1.66 13.03
C GLY A 28 -6.35 -0.18 13.12
N GLY A 29 -5.04 0.11 13.19
CA GLY A 29 -4.43 1.41 12.90
C GLY A 29 -3.95 2.22 14.11
N GLY A 30 -3.21 3.31 13.84
CA GLY A 30 -2.76 4.28 14.85
C GLY A 30 -1.58 3.81 15.72
N GLN A 31 -0.83 2.81 15.28
CA GLN A 31 0.31 2.22 15.99
C GLN A 31 1.60 2.38 15.18
N ASP A 32 2.75 2.15 15.81
CA ASP A 32 4.05 2.08 15.13
C ASP A 32 4.69 0.70 15.37
N PRO A 33 5.02 -0.09 14.33
CA PRO A 33 4.74 0.18 12.91
C PRO A 33 3.23 0.21 12.60
N ALA A 34 2.81 1.15 11.76
CA ALA A 34 1.40 1.29 11.38
C ALA A 34 0.95 0.19 10.43
N VAL A 35 1.90 -0.35 9.66
CA VAL A 35 1.66 -1.36 8.63
C VAL A 35 2.67 -2.48 8.81
N ILE A 36 2.15 -3.70 8.90
CA ILE A 36 2.93 -4.90 9.21
C ILE A 36 2.65 -6.00 8.19
N ALA A 37 3.60 -6.93 8.06
CA ALA A 37 3.35 -8.23 7.49
C ALA A 37 2.48 -9.04 8.44
N PHE A 38 1.46 -9.67 7.89
CA PHE A 38 0.73 -10.70 8.60
C PHE A 38 0.37 -11.82 7.62
N ASN A 39 0.59 -13.07 8.03
CA ASN A 39 0.24 -14.22 7.22
C ASN A 39 -1.27 -14.35 7.07
N ASN A 40 -1.71 -14.95 5.98
CA ASN A 40 -3.12 -14.99 5.65
C ASN A 40 -3.73 -16.36 5.91
N ASN A 41 -4.38 -16.51 7.07
CA ASN A 41 -5.19 -17.69 7.38
C ASN A 41 -6.70 -17.43 7.18
N THR A 42 -7.10 -16.21 6.82
CA THR A 42 -8.51 -15.73 6.83
C THR A 42 -8.83 -14.74 5.70
N GLU A 43 -8.25 -14.98 4.52
CA GLU A 43 -8.25 -14.14 3.30
C GLU A 43 -9.50 -13.28 3.07
N SER A 44 -10.69 -13.82 3.28
CA SER A 44 -11.96 -13.17 2.96
C SER A 44 -12.53 -12.24 4.03
N SER A 45 -12.02 -12.24 5.27
CA SER A 45 -12.65 -11.50 6.39
C SER A 45 -11.74 -10.51 7.13
N ASN A 46 -10.42 -10.55 6.95
CA ASN A 46 -9.53 -9.59 7.60
C ASN A 46 -9.53 -8.22 6.87
N SER A 47 -10.38 -7.31 7.33
CA SER A 47 -10.48 -5.95 6.79
C SER A 47 -9.21 -5.09 6.97
N ASN A 48 -8.27 -5.49 7.84
CA ASN A 48 -6.97 -4.83 7.98
C ASN A 48 -6.04 -5.14 6.79
N GLN A 49 -6.27 -6.25 6.07
CA GLN A 49 -5.48 -6.65 4.90
C GLN A 49 -6.10 -6.26 3.56
N ILE A 50 -7.31 -5.68 3.59
CA ILE A 50 -8.01 -5.22 2.39
C ILE A 50 -7.73 -3.73 2.23
N TRP A 51 -7.20 -3.37 1.07
CA TRP A 51 -6.82 -2.01 0.71
C TRP A 51 -7.57 -1.56 -0.54
N GLU A 52 -8.06 -0.35 -0.50
CA GLU A 52 -8.77 0.34 -1.57
C GLU A 52 -7.81 1.29 -2.28
N PHE A 53 -7.83 1.24 -3.60
CA PHE A 53 -7.01 2.07 -4.46
C PHE A 53 -7.87 3.13 -5.12
N TYR A 54 -7.47 4.39 -4.95
CA TYR A 54 -8.13 5.55 -5.50
C TYR A 54 -7.19 6.25 -6.49
N SER A 55 -7.59 6.46 -7.73
CA SER A 55 -6.79 7.23 -8.69
C SER A 55 -6.79 8.71 -8.33
N VAL A 56 -5.66 9.38 -8.47
CA VAL A 56 -5.55 10.83 -8.24
C VAL A 56 -5.91 11.60 -9.53
N PRO A 57 -6.91 12.52 -9.52
CA PRO A 57 -7.25 13.32 -10.69
C PRO A 57 -6.05 14.10 -11.25
N GLY A 58 -5.90 14.11 -12.57
CA GLY A 58 -4.77 14.75 -13.26
C GLY A 58 -3.48 13.92 -13.29
N PHE A 59 -3.45 12.72 -12.69
CA PHE A 59 -2.29 11.83 -12.69
C PHE A 59 -2.69 10.39 -12.98
N GLU A 60 -2.42 9.92 -14.20
CA GLU A 60 -2.89 8.61 -14.69
C GLU A 60 -2.36 7.41 -13.88
N THR A 61 -1.16 7.54 -13.29
CA THR A 61 -0.47 6.43 -12.61
C THR A 61 -0.43 6.57 -11.09
N ARG A 62 -1.01 7.63 -10.52
CA ARG A 62 -0.94 7.89 -9.07
C ARG A 62 -2.17 7.37 -8.36
N VAL A 63 -1.93 6.78 -7.19
CA VAL A 63 -2.96 6.26 -6.31
C VAL A 63 -2.81 6.78 -4.89
N VAL A 64 -3.96 6.92 -4.23
CA VAL A 64 -4.09 6.97 -2.77
C VAL A 64 -4.57 5.59 -2.34
N VAL A 65 -3.90 5.00 -1.36
CA VAL A 65 -4.20 3.64 -0.88
C VAL A 65 -4.80 3.75 0.52
N LYS A 66 -6.01 3.24 0.71
CA LYS A 66 -6.73 3.31 1.98
C LYS A 66 -7.03 1.93 2.51
N ASN A 67 -6.91 1.71 3.81
CA ASN A 67 -7.40 0.49 4.42
C ASN A 67 -8.94 0.45 4.34
N SER A 68 -9.54 -0.67 3.95
CA SER A 68 -10.99 -0.76 3.75
C SER A 68 -11.78 -0.71 5.06
N GLY A 69 -11.26 -1.33 6.13
CA GLY A 69 -11.94 -1.39 7.43
C GLY A 69 -11.98 -0.06 8.19
N LYS A 70 -10.94 0.77 8.07
CA LYS A 70 -10.78 2.02 8.85
C LYS A 70 -10.72 3.28 8.01
N GLN A 71 -10.57 3.15 6.69
CA GLN A 71 -10.36 4.26 5.75
C GLN A 71 -9.07 5.05 6.01
N PHE A 72 -8.12 4.48 6.77
CA PHE A 72 -6.83 5.11 7.02
C PHE A 72 -5.98 5.07 5.76
N VAL A 73 -5.26 6.15 5.46
CA VAL A 73 -4.46 6.24 4.23
C VAL A 73 -3.02 5.83 4.50
N LEU A 74 -2.52 4.90 3.69
CA LEU A 74 -1.12 4.53 3.64
C LEU A 74 -0.30 5.71 3.09
N SER A 75 0.66 6.17 3.88
CA SER A 75 1.56 7.27 3.52
C SER A 75 2.99 6.91 3.86
N ALA A 76 3.93 7.58 3.20
CA ALA A 76 5.32 7.51 3.60
C ALA A 76 5.52 8.22 4.94
N GLY A 77 6.30 7.60 5.84
CA GLY A 77 6.91 8.31 6.95
C GLY A 77 8.07 9.17 6.44
N ASN A 78 9.29 8.83 6.87
CA ASN A 78 10.51 9.34 6.26
C ASN A 78 11.20 8.25 5.44
N ASP A 79 12.12 8.65 4.57
CA ASP A 79 12.96 7.70 3.85
C ASP A 79 13.75 6.82 4.83
N GLY A 80 13.72 5.51 4.59
CA GLY A 80 14.28 4.49 5.48
C GLY A 80 13.47 4.19 6.75
N GLN A 81 12.30 4.81 6.96
CA GLN A 81 11.47 4.63 8.16
C GLN A 81 10.19 3.85 7.86
N ASN A 82 9.48 3.46 8.92
CA ASN A 82 8.18 2.79 8.83
C ASN A 82 7.18 3.60 7.99
N ALA A 83 6.47 2.91 7.11
CA ALA A 83 5.28 3.44 6.47
C ALA A 83 4.24 3.80 7.54
N GLN A 84 3.47 4.86 7.28
CA GLN A 84 2.51 5.43 8.21
C GLN A 84 1.08 5.18 7.72
N CYS A 85 0.12 5.23 8.64
CA CYS A 85 -1.29 5.13 8.31
C CYS A 85 -2.13 6.01 9.24
N SER A 86 -2.98 6.89 8.72
CA SER A 86 -3.75 7.83 9.53
C SER A 86 -5.18 8.04 9.02
N ALA A 87 -6.09 8.45 9.92
CA ALA A 87 -7.52 8.61 9.66
C ALA A 87 -7.88 9.84 8.82
N SER A 88 -7.05 10.88 8.83
CA SER A 88 -7.35 12.15 8.17
C SER A 88 -6.11 12.80 7.56
N PRO A 89 -5.33 12.11 6.70
CA PRO A 89 -4.21 12.74 6.05
C PRO A 89 -4.69 13.60 4.88
N ASN A 90 -3.91 14.63 4.58
CA ASN A 90 -4.05 15.36 3.34
C ASN A 90 -3.69 14.43 2.17
N VAL A 91 -4.68 13.94 1.44
CA VAL A 91 -4.49 13.05 0.27
C VAL A 91 -3.77 13.73 -0.90
N TRP A 92 -3.60 15.06 -0.84
CA TRP A 92 -2.80 15.85 -1.77
C TRP A 92 -1.34 16.02 -1.34
N ASP A 93 -0.97 15.57 -0.14
CA ASP A 93 0.43 15.45 0.26
C ASP A 93 1.11 14.36 -0.60
N ALA A 94 2.25 14.70 -1.17
CA ALA A 94 3.07 13.76 -1.93
C ALA A 94 3.47 12.52 -1.11
N ALA A 95 3.55 12.60 0.22
CA ALA A 95 3.78 11.45 1.08
C ALA A 95 2.62 10.45 1.06
N ALA A 96 1.38 10.91 0.86
CA ALA A 96 0.17 10.09 0.83
C ALA A 96 -0.15 9.49 -0.55
N GLN A 97 0.64 9.84 -1.57
CA GLN A 97 0.46 9.37 -2.94
C GLN A 97 1.57 8.41 -3.35
N TRP A 98 1.19 7.42 -4.14
CA TRP A 98 2.07 6.39 -4.66
C TRP A 98 1.91 6.28 -6.17
N TYR A 99 3.01 6.12 -6.90
CA TYR A 99 2.95 5.58 -8.24
C TYR A 99 2.64 4.09 -8.15
N LEU A 100 1.58 3.66 -8.86
CA LEU A 100 1.30 2.25 -9.07
C LEU A 100 2.08 1.78 -10.30
N GLU A 101 3.15 1.01 -10.07
CA GLU A 101 3.99 0.49 -11.15
C GLU A 101 3.67 -0.99 -11.40
N GLY A 102 3.71 -1.42 -12.66
CA GLY A 102 3.45 -2.81 -13.05
C GLY A 102 1.99 -3.11 -13.44
N ALA A 103 1.08 -2.14 -13.30
CA ALA A 103 -0.29 -2.23 -13.80
C ALA A 103 -0.86 -0.83 -14.08
N GLU A 104 -1.85 -0.76 -14.97
CA GLU A 104 -2.65 0.45 -15.18
C GLU A 104 -3.69 0.59 -14.08
N VAL A 105 -3.78 1.77 -13.46
CA VAL A 105 -4.68 2.04 -12.31
C VAL A 105 -6.15 1.72 -12.64
N GLY A 106 -6.57 1.93 -13.89
CA GLY A 106 -7.92 1.64 -14.37
C GLY A 106 -8.19 0.16 -14.64
N ASP A 107 -7.17 -0.70 -14.74
CA ASP A 107 -7.33 -2.09 -15.18
C ASP A 107 -6.39 -3.11 -14.47
N VAL A 108 -6.18 -2.95 -13.16
CA VAL A 108 -5.33 -3.86 -12.37
C VAL A 108 -5.94 -5.25 -12.27
N LYS A 109 -5.42 -6.27 -12.97
CA LYS A 109 -5.99 -7.63 -12.95
C LYS A 109 -5.70 -8.40 -11.66
N ASN A 110 -6.51 -9.42 -11.36
CA ASN A 110 -6.20 -10.38 -10.30
C ASN A 110 -4.90 -11.13 -10.64
N GLY A 111 -4.00 -11.25 -9.68
CA GLY A 111 -2.66 -11.83 -9.86
C GLY A 111 -1.61 -10.87 -10.45
N ALA A 112 -1.98 -9.63 -10.78
CA ALA A 112 -1.00 -8.62 -11.21
C ALA A 112 0.05 -8.40 -10.12
N VAL A 113 1.30 -8.19 -10.52
CA VAL A 113 2.39 -7.84 -9.61
C VAL A 113 2.69 -6.36 -9.77
N VAL A 114 2.57 -5.62 -8.67
CA VAL A 114 2.75 -4.17 -8.66
C VAL A 114 3.83 -3.74 -7.66
N ARG A 115 4.30 -2.51 -7.81
CA ARG A 115 5.13 -1.82 -6.80
C ARG A 115 4.50 -0.48 -6.47
N LEU A 116 4.68 -0.02 -5.24
CA LEU A 116 4.22 1.28 -4.78
C LEU A 116 5.42 2.17 -4.52
N ARG A 117 5.74 3.05 -5.47
CA ARG A 117 6.82 4.05 -5.31
C ARG A 117 6.24 5.34 -4.78
N ASN A 118 6.82 5.91 -3.73
CA ASN A 118 6.27 7.11 -3.11
C ASN A 118 6.48 8.34 -4.01
N VAL A 119 5.54 9.31 -3.97
CA VAL A 119 5.66 10.54 -4.77
C VAL A 119 6.61 11.55 -4.12
N LYS A 120 6.65 11.65 -2.79
CA LYS A 120 7.57 12.55 -2.06
C LYS A 120 9.01 12.04 -2.09
N TYR A 121 9.20 10.75 -1.83
CA TYR A 121 10.50 10.09 -1.88
C TYR A 121 10.62 9.32 -3.19
N ALA A 122 11.01 10.03 -4.25
CA ALA A 122 10.88 9.59 -5.63
C ALA A 122 11.63 8.30 -5.98
N ASN A 123 12.57 7.84 -5.13
CA ASN A 123 13.33 6.61 -5.31
C ASN A 123 12.97 5.51 -4.28
N SER A 124 11.96 5.73 -3.45
CA SER A 124 11.64 4.83 -2.34
C SER A 124 10.28 4.18 -2.50
N TYR A 125 10.20 2.93 -2.08
CA TYR A 125 9.07 2.04 -2.29
C TYR A 125 8.51 1.56 -0.96
N LEU A 126 7.24 1.12 -0.96
CA LEU A 126 6.74 0.27 0.10
C LEU A 126 7.57 -1.03 0.12
N ASP A 127 8.22 -1.32 1.24
CA ASP A 127 9.20 -2.39 1.36
C ASP A 127 8.91 -3.24 2.61
N LEU A 128 8.77 -4.55 2.48
CA LEU A 128 8.74 -5.45 3.63
C LEU A 128 10.15 -5.55 4.23
N ALA A 129 10.34 -5.05 5.46
CA ALA A 129 11.66 -4.92 6.07
C ALA A 129 12.50 -6.23 5.98
N GLY A 130 13.59 -6.17 5.22
CA GLY A 130 14.52 -7.29 5.01
C GLY A 130 13.90 -8.53 4.33
N GLY A 131 12.71 -8.40 3.72
CA GLY A 131 11.94 -9.52 3.17
C GLY A 131 11.48 -10.55 4.21
N ASN A 132 11.46 -10.16 5.49
CA ASN A 132 11.09 -11.08 6.56
C ASN A 132 9.57 -11.28 6.61
N THR A 133 9.11 -12.49 6.30
CA THR A 133 7.68 -12.84 6.23
C THR A 133 7.06 -13.16 7.60
N LYS A 134 7.79 -12.98 8.71
CA LYS A 134 7.23 -13.16 10.05
C LYS A 134 6.15 -12.12 10.32
N ASN A 135 5.10 -12.54 11.01
CA ASN A 135 4.04 -11.63 11.47
C ASN A 135 4.63 -10.46 12.27
N GLU A 136 3.99 -9.30 12.15
CA GLU A 136 4.39 -8.04 12.79
C GLU A 136 5.68 -7.41 12.24
N THR A 137 6.32 -7.99 11.21
CA THR A 137 7.44 -7.33 10.51
C THR A 137 6.95 -6.05 9.86
N ALA A 138 7.62 -4.93 10.09
CA ALA A 138 7.22 -3.63 9.56
C ALA A 138 7.32 -3.53 8.03
N PHE A 139 6.44 -2.71 7.45
CA PHE A 139 6.64 -2.14 6.13
C PHE A 139 7.32 -0.76 6.23
N LEU A 140 8.34 -0.56 5.41
CA LEU A 140 9.16 0.65 5.34
C LEU A 140 8.88 1.44 4.07
N VAL A 141 9.38 2.67 4.04
CA VAL A 141 9.65 3.45 2.84
C VAL A 141 11.14 3.31 2.56
N PHE A 142 11.55 2.51 1.58
CA PHE A 142 12.96 2.16 1.40
C PHE A 142 13.43 2.36 -0.03
N PRO A 143 14.70 2.78 -0.27
CA PRO A 143 15.24 2.92 -1.61
C PRO A 143 15.03 1.68 -2.48
N GLY A 144 14.65 1.92 -3.74
CA GLY A 144 14.39 0.88 -4.73
C GLY A 144 15.61 0.02 -4.99
N HIS A 145 15.46 -1.29 -4.80
CA HIS A 145 16.47 -2.29 -5.14
C HIS A 145 15.89 -3.42 -6.02
N GLY A 146 14.58 -3.40 -6.29
CA GLY A 146 13.92 -4.33 -7.20
C GLY A 146 13.70 -5.73 -6.63
N GLY A 147 14.02 -5.94 -5.35
CA GLY A 147 13.83 -7.20 -4.64
C GLY A 147 12.36 -7.56 -4.45
N PRO A 148 12.08 -8.84 -4.14
CA PRO A 148 10.72 -9.37 -3.98
C PRO A 148 9.96 -8.76 -2.80
N ASN A 149 10.64 -8.11 -1.85
CA ASN A 149 10.04 -7.37 -0.74
C ASN A 149 9.50 -5.99 -1.12
N GLN A 150 9.73 -5.52 -2.35
CA GLN A 150 9.19 -4.27 -2.91
C GLN A 150 8.10 -4.52 -3.98
N SER A 151 7.72 -5.78 -4.20
CA SER A 151 6.70 -6.18 -5.16
C SER A 151 5.54 -6.88 -4.47
N PHE A 152 4.35 -6.68 -5.01
CA PHE A 152 3.09 -7.10 -4.39
C PHE A 152 2.18 -7.76 -5.42
N LYS A 153 1.86 -9.03 -5.19
CA LYS A 153 0.82 -9.72 -5.94
C LYS A 153 -0.54 -9.27 -5.45
N ILE A 154 -1.38 -8.81 -6.38
CA ILE A 154 -2.72 -8.31 -6.13
C ILE A 154 -3.73 -9.46 -6.16
N THR A 155 -4.53 -9.58 -5.09
CA THR A 155 -5.73 -10.42 -5.06
C THR A 155 -6.96 -9.51 -4.94
N ARG A 156 -7.78 -9.43 -5.99
CA ARG A 156 -9.01 -8.60 -6.03
C ARG A 156 -10.01 -9.06 -4.96
N ARG A 157 -10.75 -8.12 -4.35
CA ARG A 157 -11.80 -8.37 -3.35
C ARG A 157 -13.13 -7.75 -3.75
#